data_AF-A0AA43ZXE6-F1
#
_entry.id   AF-A0AA43ZXE6-F1
#
_cell.length_a   1.000
_cell.length_b   1.000
_cell.length_c   1.000
_cell.angle_alpha   90.00
_cell.angle_beta   90.00
_cell.angle_gamma   90.00
#
_symmetry.space_group_name_H-M   'P 1'
#
loop_
_entity.id
_entity.type
_entity.pdbx_description
1 polymer ?
#
loop_
_entity_poly.entity_id
_entity_poly.type
_entity_poly.pdbx_seq_one_letter_code
_entity_poly.pdbx_strand_id
1 'polypeptide(L)'
;MISRDVVLGNLEKYKLEEARIGVLASHSALDTCEGAVTEGFRTVAVCQKGRDAAFSRYFRSQRADDGTLVRGIVDDTIMLDKFGQIMQPEVQQDIMSRNALFVPNRSFT
;
A
#
# COMPACT_ATOMS: atom_id res chain seq x y z
N MET A 1 -19.04 -11.85 7.37
CA MET A 1 -17.94 -12.62 6.74
C MET A 1 -17.93 -12.25 5.27
N ILE A 2 -16.79 -11.82 4.71
CA ILE A 2 -16.69 -11.47 3.29
C ILE A 2 -16.55 -12.78 2.50
N SER A 3 -17.40 -13.01 1.49
CA SER A 3 -17.34 -14.24 0.69
C SER A 3 -16.20 -14.19 -0.32
N ARG A 4 -15.72 -15.37 -0.74
CA ARG A 4 -14.68 -15.49 -1.77
C ARG A 4 -15.11 -14.85 -3.09
N ASP A 5 -16.37 -15.00 -3.46
CA ASP A 5 -16.90 -14.44 -4.71
C ASP A 5 -16.88 -12.90 -4.71
N VAL A 6 -17.12 -12.27 -3.55
CA VAL A 6 -16.99 -10.81 -3.40
C VAL A 6 -15.54 -10.37 -3.59
N VAL A 7 -14.58 -11.11 -3.03
CA VAL A 7 -13.15 -10.81 -3.20
C VAL A 7 -12.73 -10.95 -4.66
N LEU A 8 -13.08 -12.08 -5.30
CA LEU A 8 -12.73 -12.35 -6.70
C LEU A 8 -13.40 -11.36 -7.66
N GLY A 9 -14.68 -11.04 -7.47
CA GLY A 9 -15.39 -10.07 -8.30
C GLY A 9 -14.87 -8.63 -8.14
N ASN A 10 -14.21 -8.30 -7.03
CA ASN A 10 -13.48 -7.04 -6.91
C ASN A 10 -12.10 -7.10 -7.57
N LEU A 11 -11.40 -8.22 -7.48
CA LEU A 11 -10.11 -8.44 -8.13
C LEU A 11 -10.22 -8.37 -9.66
N GLU A 12 -11.33 -8.83 -10.25
CA GLU A 12 -11.61 -8.72 -11.69
C GLU A 12 -11.63 -7.27 -12.21
N LYS A 13 -11.82 -6.28 -11.32
CA LYS A 13 -11.82 -4.86 -11.68
C LYS A 13 -10.42 -4.24 -11.69
N TYR A 14 -9.41 -4.98 -11.22
CA TYR A 14 -8.04 -4.49 -11.12
C TYR A 14 -7.31 -4.69 -12.45
N LYS A 15 -6.41 -3.76 -12.76
CA LYS A 15 -5.36 -3.99 -13.76
C LYS A 15 -4.18 -4.69 -13.08
N LEU A 16 -4.10 -6.00 -13.21
CA LEU A 16 -3.12 -6.81 -12.49
C LEU A 16 -1.68 -6.52 -12.90
N GLU A 17 -1.46 -6.06 -14.14
CA GLU A 17 -0.16 -5.60 -14.64
C GLU A 17 0.32 -4.31 -13.93
N GLU A 18 -0.59 -3.55 -13.32
CA GLU A 18 -0.29 -2.36 -12.53
C GLU A 18 -0.45 -2.64 -11.02
N ALA A 19 -0.53 -3.90 -10.60
CA ALA A 19 -0.76 -4.28 -9.22
C ALA A 19 0.31 -3.70 -8.28
N ARG A 20 -0.14 -3.26 -7.12
CA ARG A 20 0.72 -2.68 -6.07
C ARG A 20 0.53 -3.42 -4.77
N ILE A 21 1.55 -3.42 -3.92
CA ILE A 21 1.43 -3.99 -2.58
C ILE A 21 1.07 -2.86 -1.60
N GLY A 22 -0.13 -2.95 -1.03
CA GLY A 22 -0.63 -2.03 -0.02
C GLY A 22 -0.38 -2.53 1.39
N VAL A 23 -0.06 -1.65 2.33
CA VAL A 23 0.13 -2.03 3.74
C VAL A 23 -0.22 -0.88 4.68
N LEU A 24 -0.76 -1.19 5.87
CA LEU A 24 -0.91 -0.21 6.94
C LEU A 24 0.48 0.13 7.50
N ALA A 25 0.87 1.39 7.52
CA ALA A 25 2.23 1.87 7.83
C ALA A 25 2.60 1.73 9.32
N SER A 26 2.72 0.50 9.80
CA SER A 26 3.05 0.11 11.17
C SER A 26 3.57 -1.34 11.21
N HIS A 27 4.10 -1.78 12.35
CA HIS A 27 4.64 -3.13 12.55
C HIS A 27 5.71 -3.52 11.51
N SER A 28 5.39 -4.41 10.57
CA SER A 28 6.30 -5.00 9.58
C SER A 28 6.15 -4.37 8.19
N ALA A 29 5.56 -3.17 8.12
CA ALA A 29 5.24 -2.55 6.85
C ALA A 29 6.46 -2.21 5.99
N LEU A 30 7.60 -1.84 6.59
CA LEU A 30 8.82 -1.61 5.82
C LEU A 30 9.36 -2.93 5.24
N ASP A 31 9.35 -4.02 5.99
CA ASP A 31 9.76 -5.34 5.49
C ASP A 31 8.85 -5.81 4.35
N THR A 32 7.54 -5.59 4.46
CA THR A 32 6.58 -5.86 3.38
C THR A 32 6.88 -5.02 2.13
N CYS A 33 7.17 -3.72 2.30
CA CYS A 33 7.51 -2.85 1.19
C CYS A 33 8.83 -3.26 0.52
N GLU A 34 9.85 -3.59 1.30
CA GLU A 34 11.15 -4.05 0.78
C GLU A 34 11.01 -5.35 -0.01
N GLY A 35 10.29 -6.34 0.53
CA GLY A 35 10.00 -7.59 -0.18
C GLY A 35 9.24 -7.35 -1.48
N ALA A 36 8.20 -6.51 -1.45
CA ALA A 36 7.42 -6.17 -2.64
C ALA A 36 8.27 -5.53 -3.74
N VAL A 37 9.11 -4.55 -3.38
CA VAL A 37 9.98 -3.87 -4.34
C VAL A 37 11.07 -4.80 -4.90
N THR A 38 11.59 -5.71 -4.09
CA THR A 38 12.55 -6.74 -4.53
C THR A 38 11.95 -7.66 -5.58
N GLU A 39 10.66 -7.99 -5.44
CA GLU A 39 9.87 -8.77 -6.42
C GLU A 39 9.33 -7.92 -7.59
N GLY A 40 9.72 -6.65 -7.69
CA GLY A 40 9.38 -5.76 -8.81
C GLY A 40 8.03 -5.03 -8.68
N PHE A 41 7.31 -5.18 -7.56
CA PHE A 41 6.07 -4.45 -7.32
C PHE A 41 6.32 -3.00 -6.89
N ARG A 42 5.32 -2.14 -7.14
CA ARG A 42 5.22 -0.84 -6.49
C ARG A 42 4.48 -0.94 -5.16
N THR A 43 4.74 -0.02 -4.25
CA THR A 43 4.21 -0.09 -2.87
C THR A 43 3.35 1.12 -2.51
N VAL A 44 2.34 0.87 -1.68
CA VAL A 44 1.46 1.91 -1.13
C VAL A 44 1.38 1.76 0.38
N ALA A 45 1.83 2.76 1.13
CA ALA A 45 1.74 2.77 2.59
C ALA A 45 0.56 3.64 3.06
N VAL A 46 -0.37 3.08 3.81
CA VAL A 46 -1.45 3.84 4.46
C VAL A 46 -0.93 4.37 5.80
N CYS A 47 -0.67 5.66 5.85
CA CYS A 47 -0.03 6.35 6.96
C CYS A 47 -1.03 7.11 7.82
N GLN A 48 -0.63 7.37 9.07
CA GLN A 48 -1.31 8.30 9.95
C GLN A 48 -0.44 9.54 10.14
N LYS A 49 -1.05 10.73 10.07
CA LYS A 49 -0.36 12.01 10.33
C LYS A 49 0.41 11.96 11.65
N GLY A 50 1.67 12.38 11.60
CA GLY A 50 2.58 12.39 12.75
C GLY A 50 3.26 11.04 13.04
N ARG A 51 2.93 9.99 12.28
CA ARG A 51 3.56 8.66 12.32
C ARG A 51 4.01 8.19 10.93
N ASP A 52 4.14 9.12 9.99
CA ASP A 52 4.32 8.84 8.57
C ASP A 52 5.77 9.00 8.08
N ALA A 53 6.61 9.74 8.80
CA ALA A 53 7.92 10.18 8.32
C ALA A 53 8.83 9.06 7.79
N ALA A 54 8.76 7.85 8.39
CA ALA A 54 9.46 6.68 7.87
C ALA A 54 9.06 6.40 6.41
N PHE A 55 7.76 6.38 6.12
CA PHE A 55 7.21 6.01 4.82
C PHE A 55 7.14 7.18 3.83
N SER A 56 6.70 8.36 4.29
CA SER A 56 6.47 9.53 3.44
C SER A 56 7.75 10.28 3.07
N ARG A 57 8.82 10.12 3.86
CA ARG A 57 10.07 10.87 3.70
C ARG A 57 11.31 9.96 3.65
N TYR A 58 11.60 9.21 4.71
CA TYR A 58 12.91 8.55 4.84
C TYR A 58 13.08 7.35 3.90
N PHE A 59 12.01 6.58 3.68
CA PHE A 59 11.99 5.41 2.80
C PHE A 59 11.18 5.65 1.52
N ARG A 60 10.85 6.92 1.20
CA ARG A 60 10.21 7.29 -0.06
C ARG A 60 11.05 6.80 -1.24
N SER A 61 10.44 6.09 -2.17
CA SER A 61 11.11 5.56 -3.35
C SER A 61 11.54 6.70 -4.28
N GLN A 62 12.71 6.54 -4.87
CA GLN A 62 13.22 7.31 -5.98
C GLN A 62 13.45 6.33 -7.12
N ARG A 63 12.77 6.56 -8.23
CA ARG A 63 12.88 5.75 -9.44
C ARG A 63 13.39 6.61 -10.58
N ALA A 64 14.18 6.00 -11.46
CA ALA A 64 14.59 6.63 -12.71
C ALA A 64 13.40 6.73 -13.68
N ASP A 65 13.58 7.44 -14.79
CA ASP A 65 12.52 7.68 -15.78
C ASP A 65 11.97 6.39 -16.40
N ASP A 66 12.79 5.34 -16.47
CA ASP A 66 12.41 4.00 -16.94
C ASP A 66 11.70 3.15 -15.87
N GLY A 67 11.52 3.68 -14.66
CA GLY A 67 10.87 3.00 -13.54
C GLY A 67 11.80 2.16 -12.65
N THR A 68 13.10 2.07 -12.99
CA THR A 68 14.09 1.36 -12.19
C THR A 68 14.23 1.99 -10.81
N LEU A 69 14.21 1.18 -9.76
CA LEU A 69 14.40 1.64 -8.39
C LEU A 69 15.85 2.09 -8.18
N VAL A 70 16.04 3.33 -7.72
CA VAL A 70 17.34 3.88 -7.34
C VAL A 70 17.54 3.79 -5.83
N ARG A 71 16.51 4.14 -5.05
CA ARG A 71 16.56 4.14 -3.58
C ARG A 71 15.15 4.11 -2.99
N GLY A 72 15.03 3.67 -1.73
CA GLY A 72 13.78 3.70 -0.98
C GLY A 72 12.89 2.51 -1.34
N ILE A 73 11.76 2.39 -0.65
CA ILE A 73 10.89 1.22 -0.75
C ILE A 73 9.40 1.57 -0.70
N VAL A 74 9.04 2.85 -0.53
CA VAL A 74 7.66 3.34 -0.47
C VAL A 74 7.38 4.26 -1.64
N ASP A 75 6.67 3.76 -2.66
CA ASP A 75 6.34 4.56 -3.85
C ASP A 75 5.30 5.63 -3.54
N ASP A 76 4.19 5.23 -2.93
CA ASP A 76 3.06 6.10 -2.60
C ASP A 76 2.64 6.00 -1.13
N THR A 77 2.06 7.09 -0.63
CA THR A 77 1.45 7.12 0.70
C THR A 77 0.02 7.65 0.64
N ILE A 78 -0.87 7.01 1.39
CA ILE A 78 -2.22 7.51 1.68
C ILE A 78 -2.20 8.08 3.09
N MET A 79 -2.48 9.37 3.24
CA MET A 79 -2.37 10.06 4.53
C MET A 79 -3.73 10.18 5.22
N LEU A 80 -3.87 9.56 6.39
CA LEU A 80 -5.07 9.61 7.23
C LEU A 80 -4.80 10.43 8.50
N ASP A 81 -5.83 11.02 9.08
CA ASP A 81 -5.74 11.64 10.42
C ASP A 81 -5.60 10.57 11.50
N LYS A 82 -6.31 9.46 11.35
CA LYS A 82 -6.27 8.29 12.23
C LYS A 82 -6.35 7.00 11.42
N PHE A 83 -5.61 5.97 11.82
CA PHE A 83 -5.63 4.67 11.12
C PHE A 83 -7.04 4.06 11.01
N GLY A 84 -7.93 4.29 11.98
CA GLY A 84 -9.32 3.80 11.92
C GLY A 84 -10.11 4.33 10.71
N GLN A 85 -9.69 5.43 10.09
CA GLN A 85 -10.31 5.94 8.85
C GLN A 85 -10.08 5.02 7.65
N ILE A 86 -9.19 4.03 7.73
CA ILE A 86 -9.01 3.04 6.65
C ILE A 86 -10.28 2.27 6.34
N MET A 87 -11.20 2.17 7.31
CA MET A 87 -12.50 1.52 7.13
C MET A 87 -13.51 2.40 6.37
N GLN A 88 -13.23 3.68 6.15
CA GLN A 88 -14.12 4.57 5.42
C GLN A 88 -14.23 4.12 3.94
N PRO A 89 -15.44 4.10 3.36
CA PRO A 89 -15.65 3.64 1.98
C PRO A 89 -14.77 4.37 0.96
N GLU A 90 -14.58 5.67 1.12
CA GLU A 90 -13.74 6.51 0.27
C GLU A 90 -12.26 6.10 0.31
N VAL A 91 -11.73 5.73 1.49
CA VAL A 91 -10.35 5.26 1.63
C VAL A 91 -10.20 3.87 1.03
N GLN A 92 -11.17 2.97 1.24
CA GLN A 92 -11.17 1.66 0.62
C GLN A 92 -11.22 1.77 -0.91
N GLN A 93 -12.04 2.67 -1.45
CA GLN A 93 -12.09 2.94 -2.89
C GLN A 93 -10.78 3.52 -3.43
N ASP A 94 -10.12 4.43 -2.72
CA ASP A 94 -8.79 4.93 -3.10
C ASP A 94 -7.77 3.78 -3.18
N ILE A 95 -7.71 2.92 -2.15
CA ILE A 95 -6.83 1.74 -2.14
C ILE A 95 -7.10 0.82 -3.35
N MET A 96 -8.38 0.52 -3.62
CA MET A 96 -8.74 -0.33 -4.76
C MET A 96 -8.42 0.33 -6.11
N SER A 97 -8.66 1.63 -6.25
CA SER A 97 -8.39 2.37 -7.50
C SER A 97 -6.91 2.38 -7.88
N ARG A 98 -6.02 2.18 -6.89
CA ARG A 98 -4.56 2.05 -7.08
C ARG A 98 -4.11 0.64 -7.42
N ASN A 99 -5.04 -0.29 -7.65
CA ASN A 99 -4.78 -1.72 -7.83
C ASN A 99 -3.97 -2.33 -6.65
N ALA A 100 -4.18 -1.82 -5.43
CA ALA A 100 -3.40 -2.26 -4.28
C ALA A 100 -3.95 -3.57 -3.69
N LEU A 101 -3.11 -4.60 -3.69
CA LEU A 101 -3.30 -5.85 -2.96
C LEU A 101 -2.79 -5.64 -1.53
N PHE A 102 -3.71 -5.68 -0.57
CA PHE A 102 -3.40 -5.27 0.80
C PHE A 102 -2.86 -6.43 1.63
N VAL A 103 -1.65 -6.27 2.17
CA VAL A 103 -1.01 -7.25 3.07
C VAL A 103 -1.29 -6.83 4.52
N PRO A 104 -2.11 -7.58 5.27
CA PRO A 104 -2.40 -7.26 6.65
C PRO A 104 -1.15 -7.49 7.52
N ASN A 105 -0.98 -6.65 8.53
CA ASN A 105 0.02 -6.84 9.59
C ASN A 105 -0.64 -6.71 10.97
N ARG A 106 0.12 -6.93 12.04
CA ARG A 106 -0.41 -6.95 13.42
C ARG A 106 -1.12 -5.65 13.83
N SER A 107 -0.78 -4.51 13.23
CA SER A 107 -1.44 -3.25 13.55
C SER A 107 -2.75 -3.03 12.79
N PHE A 108 -3.07 -3.91 11.83
CA PHE A 108 -4.33 -3.90 11.08
C PHE A 108 -5.35 -4.80 11.79
N THR A 109 -5.83 -4.33 12.94
CA THR A 109 -6.81 -5.00 13.82
C THR A 109 -7.91 -4.05 14.20
#